data_AF-A0A952RDG8-F1
#
_entry.id   AF-A0A952RDG8-F1
#
_cell.length_a   1.000
_cell.length_b   1.000
_cell.length_c   1.000
_cell.angle_alpha   90.00
_cell.angle_beta   90.00
_cell.angle_gamma   90.00
#
_symmetry.space_group_name_H-M   'P 1'
#
loop_
_entity.id
_entity.type
_entity.pdbx_description
1 polymer ?
#
loop_
_entity_poly.entity_id
_entity_poly.type
_entity_poly.pdbx_seq_one_letter_code
_entity_poly.pdbx_strand_id
1 'polypeptide(L)'
;MWKVRIATIALVAAGAAAAAAGAAGCSREAPDAIPHVRLGMAPRDVRERFQPGGAEPGAWQTALGAGDDTVLEWTARDPASNITEARFEFHLGMLVAIRAKTKDTPKHEEVSTTAKTVTVRTPSREGATITVLARDCPTHHDEAEGYFQRRGSAPAPRSP
;
A
#
# COMPACT_ATOMS: atom_id res chain seq x y z
N MET A 1 69.28 10.82 54.68
CA MET A 1 67.94 11.07 55.27
C MET A 1 66.93 10.78 54.17
N TRP A 2 66.52 9.53 54.03
CA TRP A 2 65.31 8.85 54.57
C TRP A 2 64.05 9.07 53.71
N LYS A 3 63.73 8.00 52.95
CA LYS A 3 62.45 7.49 52.42
C LYS A 3 61.20 8.34 52.65
N VAL A 4 60.38 8.48 51.61
CA VAL A 4 58.98 8.02 51.62
C VAL A 4 58.64 7.47 50.23
N ARG A 5 58.20 6.21 50.18
CA ARG A 5 57.54 5.59 49.01
C ARG A 5 56.03 5.69 49.25
N ILE A 6 55.29 6.25 48.30
CA ILE A 6 53.82 6.13 48.25
C ILE A 6 53.49 5.43 46.94
N ALA A 7 53.03 4.19 47.09
CA ALA A 7 52.48 3.38 46.01
C ALA A 7 51.01 3.77 45.84
N THR A 8 50.63 4.15 44.62
CA THR A 8 49.22 4.32 44.27
C THR A 8 48.90 3.36 43.13
N ILE A 9 48.10 2.36 43.47
CA ILE A 9 47.50 1.39 42.56
C ILE A 9 46.44 2.14 41.74
N ALA A 10 46.63 2.23 40.43
CA ALA A 10 45.61 2.73 39.52
C ALA A 10 44.93 1.55 38.82
N LEU A 11 43.64 1.44 39.08
CA LEU A 11 42.72 0.39 38.66
C LEU A 11 42.57 0.35 37.13
N VAL A 12 42.64 -0.85 36.58
CA VAL A 12 42.34 -1.18 35.18
C VAL A 12 40.84 -1.00 34.93
N ALA A 13 40.47 -0.14 33.99
CA ALA A 13 39.12 -0.11 33.41
C ALA A 13 39.24 -0.32 31.88
N ALA A 14 39.24 -1.59 31.48
CA ALA A 14 39.11 -1.98 30.08
C ALA A 14 37.64 -1.79 29.65
N GLY A 15 37.35 -0.65 29.03
CA GLY A 15 36.05 -0.38 28.42
C GLY A 15 35.89 -1.19 27.14
N ALA A 16 35.15 -2.30 27.20
CA ALA A 16 34.66 -3.00 26.02
C ALA A 16 33.50 -2.19 25.41
N ALA A 17 33.82 -1.37 24.41
CA ALA A 17 32.82 -0.71 23.58
C ALA A 17 32.18 -1.76 22.66
N ALA A 18 31.07 -2.35 23.11
CA ALA A 18 30.21 -3.17 22.27
C ALA A 18 29.58 -2.26 21.20
N ALA A 19 30.11 -2.33 19.99
CA ALA A 19 29.48 -1.78 18.80
C ALA A 19 28.19 -2.56 18.52
N ALA A 20 27.10 -2.12 19.13
CA ALA A 20 25.76 -2.50 18.73
C ALA A 20 25.49 -1.87 17.36
N ALA A 21 25.95 -2.54 16.30
CA ALA A 21 25.54 -2.25 14.94
C ALA A 21 24.02 -2.44 14.88
N GLY A 22 23.30 -1.33 14.99
CA GLY A 22 21.86 -1.27 14.83
C GLY A 22 21.52 -1.87 13.48
N ALA A 23 20.88 -3.04 13.51
CA ALA A 23 20.13 -3.55 12.39
C ALA A 23 18.98 -2.57 12.13
N ALA A 24 19.29 -1.48 11.44
CA ALA A 24 18.30 -0.68 10.73
C ALA A 24 17.71 -1.61 9.67
N GLY A 25 16.70 -2.38 10.08
CA GLY A 25 15.88 -3.15 9.17
C GLY A 25 15.29 -2.16 8.19
N CYS A 26 15.83 -2.15 6.97
CA CYS A 26 15.20 -1.48 5.84
C CYS A 26 13.86 -2.18 5.63
N SER A 27 12.81 -1.70 6.29
CA SER A 27 11.44 -2.07 5.99
C SER A 27 11.20 -1.71 4.54
N ARG A 28 11.36 -2.69 3.66
CA ARG A 28 11.08 -2.53 2.24
C ARG A 28 9.61 -2.17 2.14
N GLU A 29 9.33 -0.92 1.82
CA GLU A 29 7.97 -0.46 1.59
C GLU A 29 7.36 -1.38 0.53
N ALA A 30 6.21 -1.98 0.87
CA ALA A 30 5.52 -2.85 -0.06
C ALA A 30 5.22 -2.04 -1.34
N PRO A 31 5.38 -2.63 -2.53
CA PRO A 31 5.03 -1.93 -3.76
C PRO A 31 3.57 -1.50 -3.72
N ASP A 32 3.27 -0.33 -4.28
CA ASP A 32 1.90 0.16 -4.38
C ASP A 32 1.04 -0.84 -5.17
N ALA A 33 -0.18 -1.10 -4.68
CA ALA A 33 -1.11 -2.04 -5.32
C ALA A 33 -1.45 -1.62 -6.76
N ILE A 34 -1.45 -0.30 -6.99
CA ILE A 34 -1.58 0.33 -8.31
C ILE A 34 -0.33 1.19 -8.52
N PRO A 35 0.46 0.94 -9.58
CA PRO A 35 1.72 1.66 -9.78
C PRO A 35 1.54 3.18 -9.76
N HIS A 36 2.38 3.85 -8.97
CA HIS A 36 2.47 5.32 -8.88
C HIS A 36 1.24 6.05 -8.31
N VAL A 37 0.20 5.34 -7.88
CA VAL A 37 -1.02 5.93 -7.31
C VAL A 37 -1.20 5.46 -5.87
N ARG A 38 -1.46 6.41 -4.97
CA ARG A 38 -1.65 6.16 -3.53
C ARG A 38 -2.87 6.90 -3.02
N LEU A 39 -3.54 6.34 -2.02
CA LEU A 39 -4.61 7.03 -1.31
C LEU A 39 -4.11 8.36 -0.75
N GLY A 40 -4.99 9.35 -0.72
CA GLY A 40 -4.70 10.73 -0.33
C GLY A 40 -4.15 11.61 -1.46
N MET A 41 -3.95 11.09 -2.69
CA MET A 41 -3.61 11.94 -3.84
C MET A 41 -4.80 12.81 -4.27
N ALA A 42 -4.51 14.01 -4.78
CA ALA A 42 -5.54 14.84 -5.41
C ALA A 42 -5.89 14.31 -6.82
N PRO A 43 -7.07 14.62 -7.37
CA PRO A 43 -7.48 14.15 -8.71
C PRO A 43 -6.48 14.46 -9.82
N ARG A 44 -5.84 15.64 -9.75
CA ARG A 44 -4.81 16.05 -10.71
C ARG A 44 -3.59 15.14 -10.63
N ASP A 45 -3.09 14.87 -9.41
CA ASP A 45 -1.92 14.02 -9.21
C ASP A 45 -2.17 12.60 -9.69
N VAL A 46 -3.39 12.07 -9.49
CA VAL A 46 -3.77 10.75 -10.00
C VAL A 46 -3.67 10.72 -11.52
N ARG A 47 -4.22 11.72 -12.23
CA ARG A 47 -4.13 11.80 -13.70
C ARG A 47 -2.70 11.92 -14.21
N GLU A 48 -1.85 12.67 -13.51
CA GLU A 48 -0.44 12.89 -13.92
C GLU A 48 0.44 11.65 -13.65
N ARG A 49 0.20 10.94 -12.54
CA ARG A 49 1.03 9.81 -12.09
C ARG A 49 0.54 8.46 -12.58
N PHE A 50 -0.75 8.29 -12.84
CA PHE A 50 -1.29 7.02 -13.28
C PHE A 50 -0.87 6.72 -14.72
N GLN A 51 0.19 5.92 -14.83
CA GLN A 51 0.78 5.48 -16.09
C GLN A 51 0.77 3.95 -16.12
N PRO A 52 -0.38 3.32 -16.38
CA PRO A 52 -0.46 1.88 -16.56
C PRO A 52 0.31 1.54 -17.84
N GLY A 53 1.55 1.08 -17.69
CA GLY A 53 2.53 0.95 -18.79
C GLY A 53 1.94 0.48 -20.11
N GLY A 54 2.15 1.28 -21.16
CA GLY A 54 1.62 1.11 -22.52
C GLY A 54 2.08 2.25 -23.42
N ALA A 55 1.95 2.10 -24.74
CA ALA A 55 2.40 3.09 -25.72
C ALA A 55 1.40 4.26 -25.88
N GLU A 56 0.11 4.03 -25.62
CA GLU A 56 -0.97 4.98 -25.81
C GLU A 56 -1.65 5.36 -24.47
N PRO A 57 -1.89 6.65 -24.19
CA PRO A 57 -2.63 7.06 -23.02
C PRO A 57 -4.09 6.59 -23.12
N GLY A 58 -4.63 5.99 -22.05
CA GLY A 58 -6.04 5.62 -22.00
C GLY A 58 -7.00 6.82 -21.97
N ALA A 59 -8.30 6.55 -22.02
CA ALA A 59 -9.35 7.57 -21.98
C ALA A 59 -9.75 7.87 -20.54
N TRP A 60 -9.80 9.15 -20.17
CA TRP A 60 -10.30 9.61 -18.87
C TRP A 60 -11.73 10.12 -18.97
N GLN A 61 -12.54 9.78 -17.97
CA GLN A 61 -13.87 10.32 -17.73
C GLN A 61 -13.95 10.83 -16.29
N THR A 62 -14.77 11.87 -16.07
CA THR A 62 -15.05 12.40 -14.74
C THR A 62 -16.55 12.36 -14.51
N ALA A 63 -16.97 11.86 -13.36
CA ALA A 63 -18.34 11.92 -12.90
C ALA A 63 -18.41 12.55 -11.51
N LEU A 64 -19.55 13.17 -11.21
CA LEU A 64 -19.88 13.57 -9.85
C LEU A 64 -20.51 12.35 -9.16
N GLY A 65 -20.00 12.01 -7.97
CA GLY A 65 -20.55 10.98 -7.11
C GLY A 65 -21.73 11.51 -6.28
N ALA A 66 -22.05 10.82 -5.20
CA ALA A 66 -23.05 11.30 -4.25
C ALA A 66 -22.43 12.40 -3.35
N GLY A 67 -23.14 13.52 -3.18
CA GLY A 67 -22.64 14.62 -2.34
C GLY A 67 -21.40 15.30 -2.93
N ASP A 68 -20.35 15.42 -2.12
CA ASP A 68 -19.07 16.05 -2.49
C ASP A 68 -18.06 15.05 -3.10
N ASP A 69 -18.53 13.86 -3.47
CA ASP A 69 -17.69 12.84 -4.05
C ASP A 69 -17.40 13.12 -5.53
N THR A 70 -16.15 12.95 -5.93
CA THR A 70 -15.75 12.98 -7.34
C THR A 70 -15.25 11.60 -7.74
N VAL A 71 -15.54 11.20 -8.97
CA VAL A 71 -15.05 9.94 -9.53
C VAL A 71 -14.27 10.24 -10.79
N LEU A 72 -13.06 9.69 -10.89
CA LEU A 72 -12.33 9.58 -12.15
C LEU A 72 -12.34 8.14 -12.62
N GLU A 73 -12.70 7.95 -13.88
CA GLU A 73 -12.67 6.66 -14.54
C GLU A 73 -11.66 6.71 -15.67
N TRP A 74 -10.90 5.65 -15.81
CA TRP A 74 -9.91 5.48 -16.85
C TRP A 74 -10.12 4.14 -17.54
N THR A 75 -10.07 4.14 -18.87
CA THR A 75 -10.15 2.93 -19.69
C THR A 75 -8.95 2.86 -20.63
N ALA A 76 -8.29 1.71 -20.66
CA ALA A 76 -7.19 1.46 -21.56
C ALA A 76 -7.65 1.58 -23.02
N ARG A 77 -6.83 2.25 -23.84
CA ARG A 77 -6.96 2.21 -25.31
C ARG A 77 -6.07 1.13 -25.92
N ASP A 78 -4.90 0.92 -25.30
CA ASP A 78 -3.97 -0.12 -25.70
C ASP A 78 -4.43 -1.49 -25.16
N PRO A 79 -4.76 -2.46 -26.03
CA PRO A 79 -5.13 -3.80 -25.62
C PRO A 79 -3.95 -4.57 -25.00
N ALA A 80 -2.72 -4.08 -25.01
CA ALA A 80 -1.57 -4.66 -24.32
C ALA A 80 -1.46 -4.21 -22.85
N SER A 81 -2.13 -3.13 -22.43
CA SER A 81 -2.07 -2.62 -21.05
C SER A 81 -2.40 -3.69 -20.02
N ASN A 82 -1.68 -3.71 -18.89
CA ASN A 82 -1.98 -4.65 -17.79
C ASN A 82 -3.25 -4.27 -17.04
N ILE A 83 -3.50 -2.96 -16.87
CA ILE A 83 -4.74 -2.43 -16.30
C ILE A 83 -5.66 -2.07 -17.45
N THR A 84 -6.86 -2.66 -17.49
CA THR A 84 -7.84 -2.42 -18.57
C THR A 84 -8.80 -1.29 -18.21
N GLU A 85 -9.14 -1.17 -16.94
CA GLU A 85 -10.01 -0.14 -16.39
C GLU A 85 -9.55 0.24 -14.98
N ALA A 86 -9.71 1.50 -14.60
CA ALA A 86 -9.51 1.96 -13.23
C ALA A 86 -10.52 3.04 -12.87
N ARG A 87 -11.12 2.92 -11.68
CA ARG A 87 -12.00 3.89 -11.05
C ARG A 87 -11.34 4.40 -9.78
N PHE A 88 -11.29 5.72 -9.65
CA PHE A 88 -10.69 6.44 -8.55
C PHE A 88 -11.78 7.30 -7.90
N GLU A 89 -12.05 7.06 -6.62
CA GLU A 89 -13.12 7.73 -5.89
C GLU A 89 -12.50 8.69 -4.87
N PHE A 90 -12.97 9.94 -4.90
CA PHE A 90 -12.43 11.04 -4.12
C PHE A 90 -13.51 11.56 -3.19
N HIS A 91 -13.15 11.74 -1.92
CA HIS A 91 -14.00 12.40 -0.93
C HIS A 91 -13.29 13.68 -0.48
N LEU A 92 -13.95 14.84 -0.59
CA LEU A 92 -13.38 16.15 -0.26
C LEU A 92 -12.05 16.43 -0.98
N GLY A 93 -11.93 15.98 -2.23
CA GLY A 93 -10.75 16.19 -3.07
C GLY A 93 -9.56 15.26 -2.82
N MET A 94 -9.71 14.23 -1.99
CA MET A 94 -8.65 13.27 -1.66
C MET A 94 -9.02 11.86 -2.12
N LEU A 95 -8.08 11.14 -2.73
CA LEU A 95 -8.31 9.75 -3.19
C LEU A 95 -8.54 8.82 -2.00
N VAL A 96 -9.72 8.19 -1.92
CA VAL A 96 -10.10 7.31 -0.81
C VAL A 96 -10.38 5.87 -1.25
N ALA A 97 -10.67 5.65 -2.53
CA ALA A 97 -10.82 4.31 -3.07
C ALA A 97 -10.25 4.19 -4.49
N ILE A 98 -9.71 3.01 -4.80
CA ILE A 98 -9.27 2.62 -6.13
C ILE A 98 -9.89 1.27 -6.47
N ARG A 99 -10.47 1.14 -7.66
CA ARG A 99 -10.98 -0.12 -8.21
C ARG A 99 -10.42 -0.31 -9.60
N ALA A 100 -9.52 -1.25 -9.79
CA ALA A 100 -8.86 -1.49 -11.06
C ALA A 100 -9.11 -2.92 -11.56
N LYS A 101 -9.40 -3.06 -12.85
CA LYS A 101 -9.39 -4.34 -13.54
C LYS A 101 -8.03 -4.56 -14.17
N THR A 102 -7.45 -5.72 -13.92
CA THR A 102 -6.12 -6.11 -14.41
C THR A 102 -6.21 -7.45 -15.12
N LYS A 103 -5.21 -7.75 -15.96
CA LYS A 103 -5.08 -9.06 -16.61
C LYS A 103 -4.38 -10.11 -15.75
N ASP A 104 -3.94 -9.74 -14.55
CA ASP A 104 -3.34 -10.67 -13.59
C ASP A 104 -4.36 -11.77 -13.25
N THR A 105 -3.92 -13.02 -13.16
CA THR A 105 -4.80 -14.18 -12.93
C THR A 105 -4.46 -14.88 -11.60
N PRO A 106 -4.73 -14.24 -10.46
CA PRO A 106 -4.53 -14.85 -9.15
C PRO A 106 -5.42 -16.08 -9.00
N LYS A 107 -4.90 -17.12 -8.32
CA LYS A 107 -5.64 -18.38 -8.12
C LYS A 107 -6.72 -18.26 -7.05
N HIS A 108 -6.57 -17.33 -6.12
CA HIS A 108 -7.47 -17.12 -4.99
C HIS A 108 -7.57 -15.63 -4.69
N GLU A 109 -8.61 -15.27 -3.94
CA GLU A 109 -8.72 -13.92 -3.39
C GLU A 109 -7.61 -13.66 -2.37
N GLU A 110 -6.92 -12.54 -2.52
CA GLU A 110 -5.89 -12.08 -1.60
C GLU A 110 -6.38 -10.80 -0.90
N VAL A 111 -6.32 -10.79 0.43
CA VAL A 111 -6.69 -9.62 1.25
C VAL A 111 -5.48 -9.21 2.09
N SER A 112 -4.99 -8.00 1.86
CA SER A 112 -3.94 -7.35 2.62
C SER A 112 -4.49 -6.13 3.34
N THR A 113 -4.11 -5.95 4.62
CA THR A 113 -4.67 -4.90 5.46
C THR A 113 -3.56 -4.19 6.22
N THR A 114 -3.64 -2.86 6.30
CA THR A 114 -2.83 -2.04 7.19
C THR A 114 -3.73 -1.34 8.22
N ALA A 115 -3.15 -0.51 9.08
CA ALA A 115 -3.91 0.34 9.97
C ALA A 115 -4.84 1.31 9.23
N LYS A 116 -4.48 1.74 8.00
CA LYS A 116 -5.20 2.77 7.25
C LYS A 116 -5.89 2.27 5.99
N THR A 117 -5.46 1.12 5.46
CA THR A 117 -5.87 0.66 4.13
C THR A 117 -6.26 -0.80 4.12
N VAL A 118 -7.18 -1.15 3.22
CA VAL A 118 -7.47 -2.53 2.83
C VAL A 118 -7.20 -2.65 1.33
N THR A 119 -6.46 -3.67 0.93
CA THR A 119 -6.24 -4.05 -0.47
C THR A 119 -6.77 -5.45 -0.69
N VAL A 120 -7.60 -5.60 -1.71
CA VAL A 120 -8.23 -6.85 -2.08
C VAL A 120 -7.91 -7.11 -3.53
N ARG A 121 -7.50 -8.34 -3.83
CA ARG A 121 -7.31 -8.81 -5.20
C ARG A 121 -8.19 -10.03 -5.40
N THR A 122 -9.29 -9.85 -6.13
CA THR A 122 -10.27 -10.92 -6.38
C THR A 122 -10.11 -11.42 -7.83
N PRO A 123 -9.96 -12.74 -8.07
CA PRO A 123 -9.97 -13.31 -9.41
C PRO A 123 -11.27 -12.97 -10.14
N SER A 124 -11.19 -12.70 -11.44
CA SER A 124 -12.33 -12.48 -12.33
C SER A 124 -12.18 -13.32 -13.60
N ARG A 125 -13.21 -13.39 -14.44
CA ARG A 125 -13.17 -14.16 -15.70
C ARG A 125 -12.10 -13.65 -16.67
N GLU A 126 -11.77 -12.36 -16.61
CA GLU A 126 -10.88 -11.67 -17.54
C GLU A 126 -9.53 -11.29 -16.91
N GLY A 127 -9.29 -11.70 -15.65
CA GLY A 127 -8.08 -11.38 -14.89
C GLY A 127 -8.38 -11.21 -13.41
N ALA A 128 -8.17 -10.01 -12.87
CA ALA A 128 -8.44 -9.70 -11.47
C ALA A 128 -8.99 -8.30 -11.27
N THR A 129 -9.78 -8.14 -10.22
CA THR A 129 -10.15 -6.83 -9.68
C THR A 129 -9.28 -6.52 -8.47
N ILE A 130 -8.58 -5.39 -8.50
CA ILE A 130 -7.83 -4.85 -7.37
C ILE A 130 -8.67 -3.73 -6.77
N THR A 131 -8.98 -3.83 -5.48
CA THR A 131 -9.70 -2.82 -4.72
C THR A 131 -8.82 -2.32 -3.58
N VAL A 132 -8.61 -1.02 -3.49
CA VAL A 132 -7.85 -0.36 -2.42
C VAL A 132 -8.78 0.64 -1.74
N LEU A 133 -9.00 0.51 -0.44
CA LEU A 133 -9.92 1.36 0.33
C LEU A 133 -9.21 2.00 1.52
N ALA A 134 -9.51 3.27 1.76
CA ALA A 134 -9.22 3.96 3.02
C ALA A 134 -10.20 3.47 4.09
N ARG A 135 -9.67 3.01 5.24
CA ARG A 135 -10.49 2.48 6.35
C ARG A 135 -11.16 3.57 7.19
N ASP A 136 -10.57 4.76 7.18
CA ASP A 136 -11.00 5.94 7.93
C ASP A 136 -11.95 6.85 7.12
N CYS A 137 -12.26 6.49 5.86
CA CYS A 137 -13.24 7.21 5.05
C CYS A 137 -14.66 6.73 5.40
N PRO A 138 -15.56 7.60 5.89
CA PRO A 138 -16.93 7.21 6.25
C PRO A 138 -17.70 6.53 5.11
N THR A 139 -17.52 6.98 3.87
CA THR A 139 -18.20 6.43 2.68
C THR A 139 -17.84 4.97 2.40
N HIS A 140 -16.61 4.54 2.74
CA HIS A 140 -16.12 3.18 2.46
C HIS A 140 -15.84 2.37 3.72
N HIS A 141 -16.18 2.88 4.90
CA HIS A 141 -15.86 2.24 6.19
C HIS A 141 -16.43 0.83 6.28
N ASP A 142 -17.73 0.67 6.05
CA ASP A 142 -18.42 -0.62 6.16
C ASP A 142 -17.89 -1.64 5.14
N GLU A 143 -17.58 -1.18 3.92
CA GLU A 143 -16.99 -2.02 2.88
C GLU A 143 -15.58 -2.51 3.30
N ALA A 144 -14.74 -1.60 3.79
CA ALA A 144 -13.39 -1.90 4.24
C ALA A 144 -13.39 -2.85 5.46
N GLU A 145 -14.25 -2.63 6.45
CA GLU A 145 -14.40 -3.52 7.61
C GLU A 145 -14.96 -4.89 7.20
N GLY A 146 -15.86 -4.94 6.22
CA GLY A 146 -16.35 -6.20 5.66
C GLY A 146 -15.22 -7.06 5.08
N TYR A 147 -14.26 -6.46 4.37
CA TYR A 147 -13.06 -7.18 3.89
C TYR A 147 -12.12 -7.59 5.02
N PHE A 148 -11.94 -6.72 6.02
CA PHE A 148 -11.11 -7.00 7.18
C PHE A 148 -11.61 -8.25 7.93
N GLN A 149 -12.92 -8.36 8.13
CA GLN A 149 -13.54 -9.52 8.80
C GLN A 149 -13.41 -10.81 7.98
N ARG A 150 -13.56 -10.75 6.65
CA ARG A 150 -13.43 -11.93 5.76
C ARG A 150 -12.04 -12.55 5.78
N ARG A 151 -10.99 -11.75 5.97
CA ARG A 151 -9.60 -12.24 6.09
C ARG A 151 -9.46 -13.26 7.23
N GLY A 152 -10.19 -13.07 8.34
CA GLY A 152 -10.16 -13.98 9.49
C GLY A 152 -10.93 -15.29 9.29
N SER A 153 -11.81 -15.36 8.28
CA SER A 153 -12.66 -16.52 8.00
C SER A 153 -12.09 -17.46 6.92
N ALA A 154 -10.97 -17.09 6.29
CA ALA A 154 -10.30 -17.97 5.35
C ALA A 154 -9.79 -19.22 6.11
N PRO A 155 -10.13 -20.45 5.65
CA PRO A 155 -9.66 -21.66 6.30
C PRO A 155 -8.13 -21.64 6.32
N ALA A 156 -7.54 -21.93 7.50
CA ALA A 156 -6.10 -21.97 7.66
C ALA A 156 -5.47 -22.84 6.55
N PRO A 157 -4.33 -22.43 5.97
CA PRO A 157 -3.66 -23.25 4.97
C PRO A 157 -3.40 -24.63 5.57
N ARG A 158 -3.89 -25.69 4.92
CA ARG A 158 -3.58 -27.05 5.34
C ARG A 158 -2.07 -27.23 5.21
N SER A 159 -1.40 -27.51 6.32
CA SER A 159 0.01 -27.89 6.30
C SER A 159 0.22 -29.06 5.33
N PRO A 160 1.28 -29.03 4.51
CA PRO A 160 1.59 -30.12 3.59
C PRO A 160 1.86 -31.45 4.31
#